data_AF-A0A4Q0J2U4-F1
#
_entry.id   AF-A0A4Q0J2U4-F1
#
_cell.length_a   1.000
_cell.length_b   1.000
_cell.length_c   1.000
_cell.angle_alpha   90.00
_cell.angle_beta   90.00
_cell.angle_gamma   90.00
#
_symmetry.space_group_name_H-M   'P 1'
#
loop_
_entity.id
_entity.type
_entity.pdbx_description
1 polymer ?
#
loop_
_entity_poly.entity_id
_entity_poly.type
_entity_poly.pdbx_seq_one_letter_code
_entity_poly.pdbx_strand_id
1 'polypeptide(L)'
;MPKVNRGIPLTPQQWIAQWQPLPHQFDLNIWNFQVSVGQSAVDIFQKSFDIKRFNSKGSVVWHHRPKRNKGGYTIGGLVESRSLRNSIVYETESYNRARGRVKVFTDPSAFGGTYSHRGFCFAAVHNSDDPSVRTGRVANMPQRQFMPTEKNDSSVMNDKLRELNNMIFRSFPGVRR
;
A
#
# COMPACT_ATOMS: atom_id res chain seq x y z
N MET A 1 5.66 20.90 46.47
CA MET A 1 5.54 19.43 46.59
C MET A 1 4.84 18.89 45.36
N PRO A 2 5.36 17.86 44.68
CA PRO A 2 4.67 17.29 43.52
C PRO A 2 3.41 16.56 43.99
N LYS A 3 2.25 16.90 43.40
CA LYS A 3 1.00 16.15 43.63
C LYS A 3 1.22 14.72 43.14
N VAL A 4 1.39 13.79 44.07
CA VAL A 4 1.36 12.36 43.78
C VAL A 4 -0.04 12.06 43.28
N ASN A 5 -0.18 11.80 41.98
CA ASN A 5 -1.42 11.27 41.41
C ASN A 5 -1.67 9.90 42.04
N ARG A 6 -2.40 9.87 43.15
CA ARG A 6 -2.94 8.64 43.70
C ARG A 6 -4.00 8.18 42.72
N GLY A 7 -3.73 7.10 41.98
CA GLY A 7 -4.69 6.50 41.07
C GLY A 7 -6.01 6.23 41.79
N ILE A 8 -7.14 6.36 41.07
CA ILE A 8 -8.47 6.12 41.63
C ILE A 8 -8.63 4.60 41.82
N PRO A 9 -8.91 4.10 43.04
CA PRO A 9 -9.19 2.68 43.25
C PRO A 9 -10.43 2.27 42.47
N LEU A 10 -10.29 1.28 41.59
CA LEU A 10 -11.42 0.71 40.85
C LEU A 10 -12.10 -0.37 41.69
N THR A 11 -13.42 -0.33 41.77
CA THR A 11 -14.19 -1.44 42.33
C THR A 11 -14.14 -2.64 41.38
N PRO A 12 -14.39 -3.87 41.88
CA PRO A 12 -14.50 -5.04 41.00
C PRO A 12 -15.52 -4.87 39.87
N GLN A 13 -16.67 -4.22 40.12
CA GLN A 13 -17.66 -3.93 39.07
C GLN A 13 -17.12 -2.95 38.03
N GLN A 14 -16.40 -1.91 38.45
CA GLN A 14 -15.80 -0.94 37.54
C GLN A 14 -14.69 -1.58 36.70
N TRP A 15 -13.90 -2.47 37.28
CA TRP A 15 -12.92 -3.28 36.54
C TRP A 15 -13.62 -4.13 35.48
N ILE A 16 -14.62 -4.93 35.85
CA ILE A 16 -15.36 -5.78 34.90
C ILE A 16 -15.94 -4.93 33.76
N ALA A 17 -16.60 -3.81 34.09
CA ALA A 17 -17.18 -2.92 33.08
C ALA A 17 -16.14 -2.33 32.12
N GLN A 18 -14.91 -2.08 32.60
CA GLN A 18 -13.81 -1.57 31.77
C GLN A 18 -13.29 -2.63 30.78
N TRP A 19 -13.25 -3.91 31.19
CA TRP A 19 -12.70 -4.99 30.36
C TRP A 19 -13.73 -5.66 29.45
N GLN A 20 -15.00 -5.67 29.84
CA GLN A 20 -16.09 -6.33 29.11
C GLN A 20 -16.23 -5.93 27.62
N PRO A 21 -16.08 -4.64 27.22
CA PRO A 21 -16.20 -4.28 25.80
C PRO A 21 -14.90 -4.47 25.00
N LEU A 22 -13.74 -4.67 25.65
CA LEU A 22 -12.43 -4.66 24.99
C LEU A 22 -12.28 -5.70 23.87
N PRO A 23 -12.77 -6.94 23.99
CA PRO A 23 -12.65 -7.90 22.89
C PRO A 23 -13.30 -7.40 21.60
N HIS A 24 -14.52 -6.85 21.69
CA HIS A 24 -15.20 -6.31 20.52
C HIS A 24 -14.50 -5.07 19.95
N GLN A 25 -14.03 -4.17 20.82
CA GLN A 25 -13.30 -2.99 20.38
C GLN A 25 -11.95 -3.34 19.73
N PHE A 26 -11.27 -4.37 20.23
CA PHE A 26 -10.04 -4.89 19.65
C PHE A 26 -10.28 -5.42 18.23
N ASP A 27 -11.35 -6.18 18.02
CA ASP A 27 -11.71 -6.67 16.67
C ASP A 27 -11.98 -5.52 15.70
N LEU A 28 -12.73 -4.50 16.15
CA LEU A 28 -12.97 -3.29 15.35
C LEU A 28 -11.69 -2.52 15.07
N ASN A 29 -10.76 -2.46 16.02
CA ASN A 29 -9.48 -1.79 15.85
C ASN A 29 -8.59 -2.53 14.84
N ILE A 30 -8.52 -3.86 14.90
CA ILE A 30 -7.82 -4.69 13.90
C ILE A 30 -8.42 -4.46 12.52
N TRP A 31 -9.75 -4.47 12.42
CA TRP A 31 -10.44 -4.21 11.16
C TRP A 31 -10.08 -2.83 10.58
N ASN A 32 -10.18 -1.79 11.40
CA ASN A 32 -9.83 -0.42 10.99
C ASN A 32 -8.36 -0.30 10.58
N PHE A 33 -7.46 -1.00 11.30
CA PHE A 33 -6.05 -1.09 10.94
C PHE A 33 -5.88 -1.71 9.55
N GLN A 34 -6.47 -2.89 9.30
CA GLN A 34 -6.37 -3.58 8.01
C GLN A 34 -6.90 -2.73 6.84
N VAL A 35 -8.05 -2.09 7.01
CA VAL A 35 -8.63 -1.20 6.00
C VAL A 35 -7.70 -0.01 5.73
N SER A 36 -7.17 0.61 6.79
CA SER A 36 -6.25 1.74 6.67
C SER A 36 -4.94 1.35 5.98
N VAL A 37 -4.44 0.13 6.24
CA VAL A 37 -3.28 -0.44 5.56
C VAL A 37 -3.56 -0.63 4.07
N GLY A 38 -4.71 -1.22 3.72
CA GLY A 38 -5.12 -1.42 2.32
C GLY A 38 -5.23 -0.10 1.55
N GLN A 39 -5.94 0.88 2.11
CA GLN A 39 -6.05 2.23 1.54
C GLN A 39 -4.68 2.89 1.39
N SER A 40 -3.85 2.85 2.42
CA SER A 40 -2.51 3.45 2.38
C SER A 40 -1.62 2.81 1.33
N ALA A 41 -1.70 1.50 1.14
CA ALA A 41 -0.94 0.80 0.11
C ALA A 41 -1.31 1.28 -1.30
N VAL A 42 -2.61 1.44 -1.57
CA VAL A 42 -3.09 2.00 -2.85
C VAL A 42 -2.63 3.44 -3.02
N ASP A 43 -2.79 4.29 -2.01
CA ASP A 43 -2.42 5.71 -2.09
C ASP A 43 -0.92 5.90 -2.29
N ILE A 44 -0.09 5.16 -1.55
CA ILE A 44 1.37 5.21 -1.67
C ILE A 44 1.82 4.76 -3.05
N PHE A 45 1.22 3.69 -3.57
CA PHE A 45 1.50 3.22 -4.91
C PHE A 45 1.11 4.25 -5.96
N GLN A 46 -0.12 4.79 -5.90
CA GLN A 46 -0.59 5.81 -6.84
C GLN A 46 0.26 7.08 -6.77
N LYS A 47 0.66 7.48 -5.57
CA LYS A 47 1.53 8.64 -5.34
C LYS A 47 2.87 8.50 -6.04
N SER A 48 3.40 7.28 -6.19
CA SER A 48 4.65 7.00 -6.92
C SER A 48 4.62 7.58 -8.34
N PHE A 49 3.45 7.53 -8.99
CA PHE A 49 3.26 8.07 -10.34
C PHE A 49 3.24 9.59 -10.37
N ASP A 50 2.61 10.21 -9.37
CA ASP A 50 2.56 11.67 -9.25
C ASP A 50 3.98 12.25 -8.99
N ILE A 51 4.78 11.57 -8.16
CA ILE A 51 6.16 11.98 -7.85
C ILE A 51 7.19 11.45 -8.86
N LYS A 52 6.75 10.68 -9.86
CA LYS A 52 7.57 10.08 -10.93
C LYS A 52 8.76 9.26 -10.40
N ARG A 53 8.56 8.55 -9.29
CA ARG A 53 9.52 7.62 -8.67
C ARG A 53 8.79 6.69 -7.74
N PHE A 54 9.38 5.53 -7.43
CA PHE A 54 8.84 4.67 -6.39
C PHE A 54 8.69 5.44 -5.08
N ASN A 55 7.53 5.41 -4.43
CA ASN A 55 7.31 6.15 -3.19
C ASN A 55 8.00 5.42 -2.02
N SER A 56 9.31 5.61 -1.95
CA SER A 56 10.24 5.08 -0.96
C SER A 56 11.39 6.08 -0.82
N LYS A 57 11.92 6.22 0.40
CA LYS A 57 13.09 7.04 0.69
C LYS A 57 14.30 6.55 -0.10
N GLY A 58 15.04 7.48 -0.71
CA GLY A 58 16.21 7.17 -1.53
C GLY A 58 15.89 6.64 -2.93
N SER A 59 14.62 6.57 -3.33
CA SER A 59 14.26 6.16 -4.68
C SER A 59 14.69 7.20 -5.72
N VAL A 60 15.13 6.68 -6.87
CA VAL A 60 15.61 7.48 -8.00
C VAL A 60 14.41 7.92 -8.85
N VAL A 61 14.47 9.17 -9.34
CA VAL A 61 13.49 9.71 -10.30
C VAL A 61 13.49 8.87 -11.57
N TRP A 62 12.32 8.41 -11.99
CA TRP A 62 12.17 7.66 -13.23
C TRP A 62 12.57 8.56 -14.40
N HIS A 63 13.68 8.20 -15.06
CA HIS A 63 14.16 8.97 -16.20
C HIS A 63 13.13 8.99 -17.35
N HIS A 64 12.79 10.19 -17.79
CA HIS A 64 12.01 10.42 -18.99
C HIS A 64 12.99 10.59 -20.17
N ARG A 65 13.36 9.48 -20.82
CA ARG A 65 14.20 9.53 -22.04
C ARG A 65 13.32 9.34 -23.26
N PRO A 66 12.80 10.39 -23.93
CA PRO A 66 12.01 10.21 -25.14
C PRO A 66 12.92 9.70 -26.27
N LYS A 67 13.22 8.39 -26.32
CA LYS A 67 13.83 7.79 -27.50
C LYS A 67 12.73 7.67 -28.55
N ARG A 68 12.82 8.55 -29.55
CA ARG A 68 12.05 8.53 -30.78
C ARG A 68 12.54 7.34 -31.63
N ASN A 69 12.24 6.11 -31.22
CA ASN A 69 12.52 4.96 -32.06
C ASN A 69 11.55 4.97 -33.25
N LYS A 70 12.05 4.68 -34.46
CA LYS A 70 11.34 4.65 -35.76
C LYS A 70 10.13 3.68 -35.86
N GLY A 71 9.63 3.18 -34.73
CA GLY A 71 8.46 2.29 -34.61
C GLY A 71 7.35 2.80 -33.69
N GLY A 72 7.31 4.11 -33.39
CA GLY A 72 6.12 4.75 -32.80
C GLY A 72 5.89 4.55 -31.30
N TYR A 73 6.73 3.80 -30.59
CA TYR A 73 6.68 3.78 -29.12
C TYR A 73 7.47 4.98 -28.59
N THR A 74 6.85 6.16 -28.65
CA THR A 74 7.19 7.21 -27.69
C THR A 74 7.09 6.64 -26.30
N ILE A 75 7.97 7.13 -25.43
CA ILE A 75 7.89 7.02 -23.97
C ILE A 75 6.60 7.73 -23.52
N GLY A 76 5.45 7.16 -23.87
CA GLY A 76 4.12 7.45 -23.36
C GLY A 76 3.90 6.82 -22.00
N GLY A 77 5.00 6.62 -21.25
CA GLY A 77 5.11 5.93 -19.96
C GLY A 77 4.42 6.65 -18.80
N LEU A 78 3.49 7.56 -19.10
CA LEU A 78 2.51 8.10 -18.17
C LEU A 78 1.05 7.79 -18.57
N VAL A 79 0.75 7.57 -19.86
CA VAL A 79 -0.55 7.05 -20.31
C VAL A 79 -0.62 5.53 -20.07
N GLU A 80 0.46 4.81 -20.36
CA GLU A 80 0.68 3.42 -19.87
C GLU A 80 0.62 3.35 -18.33
N SER A 81 1.00 4.45 -17.67
CA SER A 81 1.00 4.56 -16.22
C SER A 81 -0.36 4.83 -15.61
N ARG A 82 -1.37 5.31 -16.34
CA ARG A 82 -2.70 5.52 -15.75
C ARG A 82 -3.39 4.19 -15.48
N SER A 83 -3.37 3.26 -16.44
CA SER A 83 -3.86 1.90 -16.23
C SER A 83 -3.09 1.22 -15.10
N LEU A 84 -1.76 1.33 -15.07
CA LEU A 84 -0.98 0.73 -13.99
C LEU A 84 -1.24 1.41 -12.63
N ARG A 85 -1.22 2.75 -12.55
CA ARG A 85 -1.53 3.56 -11.36
C ARG A 85 -2.89 3.18 -10.79
N ASN A 86 -3.89 3.08 -11.65
CA ASN A 86 -5.27 2.81 -11.24
C ASN A 86 -5.58 1.30 -11.11
N SER A 87 -4.66 0.41 -11.52
CA SER A 87 -4.85 -1.04 -11.40
C SER A 87 -4.66 -1.56 -9.98
N ILE A 88 -3.91 -0.87 -9.12
CA ILE A 88 -3.78 -1.30 -7.73
C ILE A 88 -5.01 -0.81 -6.97
N VAL A 89 -5.78 -1.78 -6.50
CA VAL A 89 -7.01 -1.57 -5.74
C VAL A 89 -6.94 -2.39 -4.45
N TYR A 90 -7.82 -2.07 -3.51
CA TYR A 90 -8.06 -2.91 -2.35
C TYR A 90 -9.54 -3.28 -2.29
N GLU A 91 -9.80 -4.51 -1.90
CA GLU A 91 -11.14 -5.01 -1.59
C GLU A 91 -11.26 -5.21 -0.09
N THR A 92 -12.41 -4.81 0.44
CA THR A 92 -12.83 -5.10 1.81
C THR A 92 -14.05 -5.99 1.74
N GLU A 93 -14.01 -7.15 2.36
CA GLU A 93 -15.25 -7.85 2.71
C GLU A 93 -15.99 -7.02 3.77
N SER A 94 -17.33 -7.14 3.87
CA SER A 94 -18.06 -6.53 4.98
C SER A 94 -17.46 -6.99 6.31
N TYR A 95 -17.41 -6.11 7.31
CA TYR A 95 -16.87 -6.44 8.63
C TYR A 95 -17.49 -7.74 9.14
N ASN A 96 -16.64 -8.75 9.30
CA ASN A 96 -17.00 -10.05 9.84
C ASN A 96 -15.89 -10.51 10.79
N ARG A 97 -16.26 -10.74 12.05
CA ARG A 97 -15.36 -11.14 13.14
C ARG A 97 -14.52 -12.38 12.83
N ALA A 98 -14.98 -13.26 11.94
CA ALA A 98 -14.30 -14.50 11.56
C ALA A 98 -13.71 -14.50 10.15
N ARG A 99 -14.07 -13.53 9.29
CA ARG A 99 -13.78 -13.60 7.84
C ARG A 99 -13.38 -12.28 7.18
N GLY A 100 -13.45 -11.16 7.89
CA GLY A 100 -13.08 -9.85 7.34
C GLY A 100 -11.66 -9.90 6.80
N ARG A 101 -11.52 -9.69 5.48
CA ARG A 101 -10.25 -9.70 4.78
C ARG A 101 -10.12 -8.41 3.99
N VAL A 102 -8.95 -7.78 4.13
CA VAL A 102 -8.52 -6.70 3.24
C VAL A 102 -7.47 -7.28 2.30
N LYS A 103 -7.71 -7.16 1.00
CA LYS A 103 -6.80 -7.67 -0.04
C LYS A 103 -6.42 -6.52 -0.95
N VAL A 104 -5.12 -6.24 -1.04
CA VAL A 104 -4.54 -5.36 -2.06
C VAL A 104 -4.12 -6.21 -3.24
N PHE A 105 -4.52 -5.83 -4.45
CA PHE A 105 -4.16 -6.57 -5.66
C PHE A 105 -4.18 -5.69 -6.90
N THR A 106 -3.62 -6.22 -7.99
CA THR A 106 -3.68 -5.62 -9.32
C THR A 106 -4.95 -6.08 -10.03
N ASP A 107 -5.91 -5.18 -10.26
CA ASP A 107 -7.11 -5.43 -11.04
C ASP A 107 -6.77 -5.49 -12.54
N PRO A 108 -6.92 -6.65 -13.19
CA PRO A 108 -6.66 -6.80 -14.63
C PRO A 108 -7.63 -5.99 -15.50
N SER A 109 -8.81 -5.63 -15.00
CA SER A 109 -9.81 -4.86 -15.76
C SER A 109 -9.31 -3.47 -16.15
N ALA A 110 -8.44 -2.88 -15.31
CA ALA A 110 -7.80 -1.58 -15.56
C ALA A 110 -6.91 -1.55 -16.83
N PHE A 111 -6.56 -2.72 -17.38
CA PHE A 111 -5.81 -2.88 -18.63
C PHE A 111 -6.69 -3.23 -19.83
N GLY A 112 -8.01 -3.38 -19.65
CA GLY A 112 -8.93 -3.76 -20.74
C GLY A 112 -8.99 -2.76 -21.89
N GLY A 113 -8.85 -1.47 -21.59
CA GLY A 113 -8.92 -0.37 -22.56
C GLY A 113 -7.56 0.09 -23.13
N THR A 114 -6.45 -0.56 -22.79
CA THR A 114 -5.13 -0.15 -23.32
C THR A 114 -4.99 -0.59 -24.78
N TYR A 115 -5.16 0.37 -25.70
CA TYR A 115 -5.26 0.20 -27.16
C TYR A 115 -4.12 -0.62 -27.81
N SER A 116 -2.92 -0.66 -27.21
CA SER A 116 -1.72 -1.23 -27.82
C SER A 116 -1.12 -2.46 -27.09
N HIS A 117 -1.64 -2.86 -25.92
CA HIS A 117 -0.96 -3.84 -25.05
C HIS A 117 -1.92 -4.68 -24.17
N ARG A 118 -2.97 -5.27 -24.75
CA ARG A 118 -3.95 -6.10 -24.01
C ARG A 118 -3.26 -7.27 -23.30
N GLY A 119 -3.40 -7.36 -21.98
CA GLY A 119 -2.81 -8.41 -21.14
C GLY A 119 -1.33 -8.20 -20.77
N PHE A 120 -0.70 -7.08 -21.16
CA PHE A 120 0.69 -6.79 -20.82
C PHE A 120 0.81 -6.16 -19.42
N CYS A 121 1.48 -6.85 -18.50
CA CYS A 121 1.75 -6.33 -17.16
C CYS A 121 3.05 -5.50 -17.15
N PHE A 122 2.92 -4.18 -17.27
CA PHE A 122 4.07 -3.26 -17.22
C PHE A 122 4.88 -3.40 -15.91
N ALA A 123 4.22 -3.60 -14.77
CA ALA A 123 4.92 -3.79 -13.50
C ALA A 123 5.82 -5.02 -13.49
N ALA A 124 5.42 -6.13 -14.12
CA ALA A 124 6.24 -7.33 -14.18
C ALA A 124 7.56 -7.08 -14.94
N VAL A 125 7.50 -6.40 -16.08
CA VAL A 125 8.70 -6.14 -16.91
C VAL A 125 9.62 -5.10 -16.29
N HIS A 126 9.06 -4.09 -15.61
CA HIS A 126 9.83 -2.97 -15.06
C HIS A 126 10.41 -3.24 -13.65
N ASN A 127 9.83 -4.17 -12.89
CA ASN A 127 10.35 -4.61 -11.59
C ASN A 127 11.20 -5.89 -11.66
N SER A 128 11.26 -6.57 -12.82
CA SER A 128 11.99 -7.83 -12.94
C SER A 128 13.50 -7.62 -13.02
N ASP A 129 14.21 -8.29 -12.12
CA ASP A 129 15.67 -8.43 -12.20
C ASP A 129 16.11 -9.49 -13.22
N ASP A 130 15.19 -10.30 -13.75
CA ASP A 130 15.49 -11.33 -14.73
C ASP A 130 15.65 -10.72 -16.14
N PRO A 131 16.83 -10.82 -16.78
CA PRO A 131 17.02 -10.35 -18.14
C PRO A 131 16.25 -11.18 -19.18
N SER A 132 15.84 -12.41 -18.87
CA SER A 132 15.14 -13.31 -19.79
C SER A 132 13.72 -12.82 -20.13
N VAL A 133 13.05 -12.17 -19.18
CA VAL A 133 11.72 -11.56 -19.42
C VAL A 133 11.81 -10.24 -20.19
N ARG A 134 13.04 -9.75 -20.44
CA ARG A 134 13.33 -8.48 -21.12
C ARG A 134 13.89 -8.72 -22.52
N THR A 135 13.15 -9.45 -23.35
CA THR A 135 13.55 -9.79 -24.72
C THR A 135 12.77 -8.98 -25.77
N GLY A 136 13.27 -8.95 -27.01
CA GLY A 136 12.58 -8.32 -28.14
C GLY A 136 12.26 -6.83 -27.93
N ARG A 137 10.99 -6.46 -28.10
CA ARG A 137 10.54 -5.05 -28.05
C ARG A 137 10.69 -4.39 -26.68
N VAL A 138 10.75 -5.18 -25.60
CA VAL A 138 10.82 -4.68 -24.22
C VAL A 138 12.25 -4.62 -23.65
N ALA A 139 13.24 -5.19 -24.36
CA ALA A 139 14.64 -5.22 -23.91
C ALA A 139 15.20 -3.81 -23.65
N ASN A 140 14.81 -2.86 -24.49
CA ASN A 140 15.26 -1.47 -24.43
C ASN A 140 14.43 -0.57 -23.51
N MET A 141 13.41 -1.12 -22.82
CA MET A 141 12.61 -0.35 -21.86
C MET A 141 13.45 -0.03 -20.61
N PRO A 142 13.41 1.22 -20.10
CA PRO A 142 14.11 1.58 -18.89
C PRO A 142 13.50 0.83 -17.69
N GLN A 143 14.35 0.27 -16.83
CA GLN A 143 13.90 -0.35 -15.58
C GLN A 143 13.33 0.70 -14.63
N ARG A 144 12.19 0.38 -14.01
CA ARG A 144 11.47 1.28 -13.11
C ARG A 144 10.87 0.48 -11.97
N GLN A 145 11.29 0.78 -10.75
CA GLN A 145 10.62 0.21 -9.60
C GLN A 145 9.23 0.85 -9.46
N PHE A 146 8.18 0.05 -9.58
CA PHE A 146 6.77 0.41 -9.34
C PHE A 146 6.22 -0.22 -8.07
N MET A 147 6.72 -1.38 -7.67
CA MET A 147 6.24 -2.15 -6.53
C MET A 147 7.41 -2.50 -5.61
N PRO A 148 7.13 -2.83 -4.33
CA PRO A 148 8.08 -3.53 -3.49
C PRO A 148 8.58 -4.80 -4.20
N THR A 149 9.86 -5.10 -4.06
CA THR A 149 10.46 -6.37 -4.48
C THR A 149 11.12 -7.02 -3.27
N GLU A 150 11.51 -8.29 -3.37
CA GLU A 150 12.23 -8.98 -2.30
C GLU A 150 13.51 -8.25 -1.85
N LYS A 151 14.07 -7.40 -2.71
CA LYS A 151 15.29 -6.63 -2.43
C LYS A 151 15.01 -5.21 -1.96
N ASN A 152 13.83 -4.67 -2.24
CA ASN A 152 13.51 -3.25 -2.02
C ASN A 152 12.06 -3.07 -1.58
N ASP A 153 11.87 -2.79 -0.29
CA ASP A 153 10.56 -2.42 0.25
C ASP A 153 10.23 -0.93 0.06
N SER A 154 8.94 -0.60 0.12
CA SER A 154 8.52 0.80 0.30
C SER A 154 8.76 1.19 1.76
N SER A 155 9.83 1.93 2.02
CA SER A 155 10.10 2.52 3.34
C SER A 155 8.96 3.43 3.82
N VAL A 156 8.30 4.13 2.89
CA VAL A 156 7.11 4.95 3.20
C VAL A 156 5.95 4.08 3.67
N MET A 157 5.73 2.91 3.05
CA MET A 157 4.73 1.95 3.53
C MET A 157 5.12 1.37 4.90
N ASN A 158 6.40 1.07 5.13
CA ASN A 158 6.88 0.57 6.41
C ASN A 158 6.69 1.60 7.55
N ASP A 159 6.97 2.87 7.28
CA ASP A 159 6.72 3.95 8.24
C ASP A 159 5.23 4.13 8.48
N LYS A 160 4.40 4.02 7.43
CA LYS A 160 2.94 4.09 7.58
C LYS A 160 2.38 2.92 8.39
N LEU A 161 2.89 1.71 8.21
CA LEU A 161 2.52 0.53 9.02
C LEU A 161 2.80 0.76 10.50
N ARG A 162 3.96 1.35 10.83
CA ARG A 162 4.32 1.69 12.22
C ARG A 162 3.38 2.74 12.81
N GLU A 163 3.01 3.76 12.04
CA GLU A 163 2.04 4.77 12.44
C GLU A 163 0.66 4.14 12.72
N LEU A 164 0.19 3.31 11.79
CA LEU A 164 -1.13 2.66 11.85
C LEU A 164 -1.22 1.63 12.99
N ASN A 165 -0.12 0.99 13.39
CA ASN A 165 -0.09 -0.03 14.43
C ASN A 165 -0.73 0.44 15.76
N ASN A 166 -0.66 1.74 16.07
CA ASN A 166 -1.29 2.32 17.25
C ASN A 166 -2.82 2.18 17.26
N MET A 167 -3.46 2.02 16.09
CA MET A 167 -4.90 1.82 15.99
C MET A 167 -5.36 0.54 16.68
N ILE A 168 -4.56 -0.53 16.64
CA ILE A 168 -4.90 -1.86 17.14
C ILE A 168 -5.31 -1.80 18.63
N PHE A 169 -4.57 -1.02 19.42
CA PHE A 169 -4.73 -0.94 20.87
C PHE A 169 -5.34 0.38 21.35
N ARG A 170 -5.85 1.24 20.47
CA ARG A 170 -6.31 2.61 20.83
C ARG A 170 -7.40 2.66 21.93
N SER A 171 -8.12 1.57 22.13
CA SER A 171 -9.19 1.46 23.13
C SER A 171 -8.74 0.79 24.43
N PHE A 172 -7.48 0.34 24.51
CA PHE A 172 -6.97 -0.34 25.70
C PHE A 172 -6.66 0.67 26.81
N PRO A 173 -6.93 0.30 28.08
CA PRO A 173 -6.55 1.12 29.22
C PRO A 173 -5.06 1.48 29.23
N GLY A 174 -4.73 2.73 29.51
CA GLY A 174 -3.34 3.20 29.61
C GLY A 174 -2.67 3.59 28.29
N VAL A 175 -3.33 3.38 27.15
CA VAL A 175 -2.86 3.92 25.86
C VAL A 175 -3.20 5.42 25.81
N ARG A 176 -2.16 6.27 25.75
CA ARG A 176 -2.33 7.72 25.59
C ARG A 176 -2.84 8.00 24.17
N ARG A 177 -3.91 8.79 24.07
CA ARG A 177 -4.46 9.28 22.80
C ARG A 177 -3.63 10.42 22.25
#